data_AF-A0A183LAC2-F1
#
_entry.id   AF-A0A183LAC2-F1
#
_cell.length_a   1.000
_cell.length_b   1.000
_cell.length_c   1.000
_cell.angle_alpha   90.00
_cell.angle_beta   90.00
_cell.angle_gamma   90.00
#
_symmetry.space_group_name_H-M   'P 1'
#
loop_
_entity.id
_entity.type
_entity.pdbx_description
1 polymer ?
#
loop_
_entity_poly.entity_id
_entity_poly.type
_entity_poly.pdbx_seq_one_letter_code
_entity_poly.pdbx_strand_id
1 'polypeptide(L)'
;MDPKYFAETNSLWQPVTSLSSMHNLIRSWRHTLIDGGCEKLLQSGVYGVHQAVLRSIGSFYVGYDHISFDYPTDSLYRDILFRRIHLNKPGVYANFEIRLLSREGSISSPHLMAVELSVWRSPSLTTLLSSSLSNNVYENSNSILQAINFFIQLENDALNSSLYVCPAACYSAPVLVKTTRLVVPFTVSIPPTALMYLGTELGELKKYSQTLRYVKISPGPAPRHDIITLHRHGHAFGGLPWLFWISLVLLIAIFHMFFCKIIYNELRNKNQKFEPQNSWKLPRYASDLISSTDFETKALRNTQISRRRIADLDTVP
;
A
#
# COMPACT_ATOMS: atom_id res chain seq x y z
N MET A 1 -13.91 24.93 7.24
CA MET A 1 -13.27 24.06 8.25
C MET A 1 -11.99 23.54 7.61
N ASP A 2 -10.84 23.84 8.18
CA ASP A 2 -9.53 23.66 7.52
C ASP A 2 -9.19 22.15 7.40
N PRO A 3 -8.98 21.62 6.18
CA PRO A 3 -8.84 20.17 5.95
C PRO A 3 -7.56 19.57 6.54
N LYS A 4 -6.62 20.40 7.01
CA LYS A 4 -5.43 19.98 7.76
C LYS A 4 -5.73 19.18 9.03
N TYR A 5 -6.89 19.39 9.66
CA TYR A 5 -7.15 18.83 10.99
C TYR A 5 -7.70 17.39 11.00
N PHE A 6 -8.11 16.81 9.87
CA PHE A 6 -8.80 15.52 9.89
C PHE A 6 -7.87 14.29 9.90
N ALA A 7 -6.77 14.38 9.16
CA ALA A 7 -5.78 13.29 9.07
C ALA A 7 -4.73 13.33 10.19
N GLU A 8 -4.59 14.46 10.87
CA GLU A 8 -3.47 14.75 11.79
C GLU A 8 -3.89 14.77 13.28
N THR A 9 -5.19 14.75 13.58
CA THR A 9 -5.67 14.73 14.96
C THR A 9 -5.66 13.31 15.53
N ASN A 10 -4.70 13.03 16.42
CA ASN A 10 -4.59 11.76 17.15
C ASN A 10 -5.87 11.36 17.92
N SER A 11 -6.76 12.31 18.21
CA SER A 11 -8.04 12.07 18.90
C SER A 11 -9.05 11.28 18.07
N LEU A 12 -9.00 11.37 16.74
CA LEU A 12 -9.92 10.66 15.84
C LEU A 12 -9.48 9.23 15.52
N TRP A 13 -8.25 8.85 15.89
CA TRP A 13 -7.66 7.56 15.53
C TRP A 13 -7.16 6.78 16.75
N GLN A 14 -7.75 7.05 17.93
CA GLN A 14 -7.35 6.38 19.15
C GLN A 14 -7.73 4.89 19.15
N PRO A 15 -6.87 4.02 19.70
CA PRO A 15 -7.19 2.60 19.82
C PRO A 15 -8.35 2.41 20.81
N VAL A 16 -9.31 1.55 20.42
CA VAL A 16 -10.47 1.24 21.25
C VAL A 16 -10.12 0.08 22.18
N THR A 17 -9.53 0.39 23.34
CA THR A 17 -9.11 -0.59 24.35
C THR A 17 -10.12 -0.74 25.49
N SER A 18 -11.09 0.16 25.59
CA SER A 18 -12.09 0.21 26.66
C SER A 18 -13.41 0.82 26.20
N LEU A 19 -14.50 0.56 26.91
CA LEU A 19 -15.80 1.19 26.62
C LEU A 19 -15.72 2.73 26.70
N SER A 20 -14.94 3.26 27.64
CA SER A 20 -14.73 4.70 27.81
C SER A 20 -13.98 5.32 26.62
N SER A 21 -12.91 4.65 26.14
CA SER A 21 -12.19 5.11 24.94
C SER A 21 -13.08 5.05 23.69
N MET A 22 -13.90 4.00 23.55
CA MET A 22 -14.89 3.91 22.48
C MET A 22 -15.88 5.09 22.52
N HIS A 23 -16.44 5.39 23.70
CA HIS A 23 -17.39 6.48 23.86
C HIS A 23 -16.78 7.83 23.49
N ASN A 24 -15.55 8.09 23.94
CA ASN A 24 -14.83 9.33 23.64
C ASN A 24 -14.49 9.46 22.16
N LEU A 25 -14.10 8.35 21.51
CA LEU A 25 -13.84 8.31 20.08
C LEU A 25 -15.10 8.64 19.28
N ILE A 26 -16.22 7.94 19.56
CA ILE A 26 -17.51 8.18 18.91
C ILE A 26 -17.95 9.63 19.11
N ARG A 27 -17.80 10.16 20.33
CA ARG A 27 -18.14 11.55 20.66
C ARG A 27 -17.31 12.54 19.84
N SER A 28 -16.00 12.31 19.72
CA SER A 28 -15.08 13.16 18.95
C SER A 28 -15.42 13.15 17.45
N TRP A 29 -15.65 11.97 16.88
CA TRP A 29 -16.11 11.84 15.50
C TRP A 29 -17.45 12.54 15.28
N ARG A 30 -18.42 12.34 16.18
CA ARG A 30 -19.74 12.97 16.08
C ARG A 30 -19.63 14.50 16.08
N HIS A 31 -18.85 15.09 16.99
CA HIS A 31 -18.63 16.54 17.00
C HIS A 31 -18.01 17.02 15.70
N THR A 32 -16.94 16.35 15.24
CA THR A 32 -16.25 16.73 14.00
C THR A 32 -17.16 16.66 12.78
N LEU A 33 -18.02 15.63 12.69
CA LEU A 33 -18.98 15.48 11.60
C LEU A 33 -20.10 16.54 11.65
N ILE A 34 -20.59 16.90 12.84
CA ILE A 34 -21.59 17.96 13.00
C ILE A 34 -21.02 19.32 12.61
N ASP A 35 -19.83 19.64 13.12
CA ASP A 35 -19.14 20.90 12.81
C ASP A 35 -18.77 20.99 11.32
N GLY A 36 -18.52 19.84 10.68
CA GLY A 36 -18.34 19.69 9.24
C GLY A 36 -19.64 19.75 8.42
N GLY A 37 -20.79 20.05 9.03
CA GLY A 37 -22.08 20.20 8.35
C GLY A 37 -22.77 18.89 7.94
N CYS A 38 -22.32 17.75 8.47
CA CYS A 38 -22.88 16.44 8.15
C CYS A 38 -24.02 15.99 9.11
N GLU A 39 -24.60 16.91 9.89
CA GLU A 39 -25.63 16.59 10.89
C GLU A 39 -26.84 15.84 10.28
N LYS A 40 -27.34 16.31 9.13
CA LYS A 40 -28.45 15.65 8.42
C LYS A 40 -28.11 14.22 7.98
N LEU A 41 -26.85 13.99 7.60
CA LEU A 41 -26.37 12.66 7.22
C LEU A 41 -26.31 11.74 8.43
N LEU A 42 -25.90 12.23 9.60
CA LEU A 42 -25.89 11.42 10.83
C LEU A 42 -27.29 10.92 11.22
N GLN A 43 -28.34 11.69 10.94
CA GLN A 43 -29.73 11.32 11.21
C GLN A 43 -30.31 10.35 10.15
N SER A 44 -29.64 10.16 9.02
CA SER A 44 -30.11 9.32 7.90
C SER A 44 -29.74 7.83 8.05
N GLY A 45 -29.39 7.41 9.26
CA GLY A 45 -29.00 6.03 9.57
C GLY A 45 -27.57 5.67 9.12
N VAL A 46 -27.28 4.37 9.04
CA VAL A 46 -25.92 3.85 8.82
C VAL A 46 -25.31 4.35 7.51
N TYR A 47 -26.10 4.41 6.43
CA TYR A 47 -25.62 4.92 5.15
C TYR A 47 -25.23 6.39 5.22
N GLY A 48 -26.04 7.20 5.91
CA GLY A 48 -25.74 8.61 6.12
C GLY A 48 -24.48 8.82 6.97
N VAL A 49 -24.30 8.05 8.05
CA VAL A 49 -23.06 8.06 8.85
C VAL A 49 -21.85 7.71 7.98
N HIS A 50 -21.95 6.68 7.15
CA HIS A 50 -20.88 6.31 6.22
C HIS A 50 -20.53 7.44 5.24
N GLN A 51 -21.54 8.08 4.64
CA GLN A 51 -21.35 9.23 3.76
C GLN A 51 -20.75 10.43 4.48
N ALA A 52 -21.17 10.70 5.72
CA ALA A 52 -20.60 11.76 6.55
C ALA A 52 -19.10 11.54 6.77
N VAL A 53 -18.72 10.32 7.15
CA VAL A 53 -17.32 9.94 7.36
C VAL A 53 -16.52 10.03 6.06
N LEU A 54 -17.02 9.48 4.96
CA LEU A 54 -16.34 9.53 3.65
C LEU A 54 -16.12 10.97 3.18
N ARG A 55 -17.14 11.82 3.31
CA ARG A 55 -17.04 13.24 2.94
C ARG A 55 -16.02 13.97 3.80
N SER A 56 -15.99 13.68 5.09
CA SER A 56 -15.08 14.31 6.03
C SER A 56 -13.62 13.89 5.79
N ILE A 57 -13.35 12.59 5.62
CA ILE A 57 -12.00 12.08 5.31
C ILE A 57 -11.49 12.59 3.96
N GLY A 58 -12.36 12.61 2.95
CA GLY A 58 -12.00 13.04 1.61
C GLY A 58 -12.05 14.55 1.38
N SER A 59 -12.37 15.34 2.41
CA SER A 59 -12.55 16.79 2.29
C SER A 59 -13.50 17.19 1.15
N PHE A 60 -14.64 16.49 1.10
CA PHE A 60 -15.70 16.76 0.14
C PHE A 60 -16.73 17.72 0.74
N TYR A 61 -16.89 18.89 0.15
CA TYR A 61 -17.88 19.87 0.59
C TYR A 61 -19.04 19.93 -0.38
N VAL A 62 -20.26 19.80 0.14
CA VAL A 62 -21.49 19.87 -0.66
C VAL A 62 -22.07 21.27 -0.57
N GLY A 63 -22.10 21.96 -1.71
CA GLY A 63 -22.86 23.18 -1.92
C GLY A 63 -24.29 22.86 -2.34
N TYR A 64 -25.03 23.90 -2.73
CA TYR A 64 -26.42 23.75 -3.20
C TYR A 64 -26.50 23.00 -4.54
N ASP A 65 -25.62 23.36 -5.46
CA ASP A 65 -25.64 22.97 -6.88
C ASP A 65 -24.42 22.12 -7.30
N HIS A 66 -23.38 22.08 -6.47
CA HIS A 66 -22.14 21.38 -6.75
C HIS A 66 -21.55 20.71 -5.49
N ILE A 67 -20.62 19.78 -5.71
CA ILE A 67 -19.70 19.29 -4.70
C ILE A 67 -18.30 19.78 -5.05
N SER A 68 -17.49 20.04 -4.03
CA SER A 68 -16.08 20.39 -4.20
C SER A 68 -15.22 19.37 -3.49
N PHE A 69 -14.09 19.04 -4.10
CA PHE A 69 -13.08 18.12 -3.58
C PHE A 69 -11.83 18.92 -3.25
N ASP A 70 -11.57 19.11 -1.97
CA ASP A 70 -10.50 19.99 -1.46
C ASP A 70 -9.58 19.22 -0.53
N TYR A 71 -8.95 18.18 -1.08
CA TYR A 71 -8.00 17.37 -0.34
C TYR A 71 -6.64 18.10 -0.23
N PRO A 72 -6.01 18.16 0.96
CA PRO A 72 -4.77 18.89 1.14
C PRO A 72 -3.66 18.34 0.24
N THR A 73 -3.02 19.22 -0.53
CA THR A 73 -2.00 18.82 -1.51
C THR A 73 -0.78 18.17 -0.87
N ASP A 74 -0.45 18.59 0.36
CA ASP A 74 0.71 18.11 1.11
C ASP A 74 0.53 16.67 1.62
N SER A 75 -0.72 16.18 1.69
CA SER A 75 -1.03 14.80 2.11
C SER A 75 -1.17 13.81 0.96
N LEU A 76 -0.90 14.19 -0.30
CA LEU A 76 -0.87 13.26 -1.44
C LEU A 76 0.46 12.51 -1.51
N TYR A 77 0.63 11.51 -0.65
CA TYR A 77 1.79 10.62 -0.66
C TYR A 77 1.44 9.15 -0.93
N ARG A 78 0.16 8.85 -1.23
CA ARG A 78 -0.32 7.52 -1.60
C ARG A 78 -1.47 7.60 -2.59
N ASP A 79 -1.72 6.48 -3.26
CA ASP A 79 -2.94 6.30 -4.05
C ASP A 79 -4.15 6.26 -3.12
N ILE A 80 -5.22 6.97 -3.47
CA ILE A 80 -6.45 7.06 -2.68
C ILE A 80 -7.64 6.83 -3.61
N LEU A 81 -8.56 5.97 -3.20
CA LEU A 81 -9.78 5.67 -3.94
C LEU A 81 -11.01 5.87 -3.04
N PHE A 82 -11.83 6.84 -3.39
CA PHE A 82 -13.15 7.03 -2.81
C PHE A 82 -14.21 6.45 -3.75
N ARG A 83 -15.04 5.54 -3.24
CA ARG A 83 -16.10 4.91 -4.02
C ARG A 83 -17.46 5.41 -3.56
N ARG A 84 -18.38 5.55 -4.51
CA ARG A 84 -19.80 5.88 -4.27
C ARG A 84 -19.97 7.12 -3.38
N ILE A 85 -19.22 8.17 -3.67
CA ILE A 85 -19.43 9.47 -3.03
C ILE A 85 -20.75 10.02 -3.55
N HIS A 86 -21.69 10.24 -2.63
CA HIS A 86 -22.97 10.85 -2.94
C HIS A 86 -22.75 12.32 -3.28
N LEU A 87 -23.33 12.79 -4.37
CA LEU A 87 -23.22 14.19 -4.81
C LEU A 87 -24.32 15.06 -4.18
N ASN A 88 -24.77 16.11 -4.88
CA ASN A 88 -25.83 17.00 -4.42
C ASN A 88 -27.24 16.49 -4.74
N LYS A 89 -27.41 15.70 -5.82
CA LYS A 89 -28.69 15.10 -6.21
C LYS A 89 -28.80 13.65 -5.71
N PRO A 90 -29.99 13.22 -5.22
CA PRO A 90 -30.20 11.87 -4.73
C PRO A 90 -29.93 10.84 -5.82
N GLY A 91 -29.31 9.73 -5.45
CA GLY A 91 -28.97 8.63 -6.38
C GLY A 91 -27.76 8.91 -7.28
N VAL A 92 -27.24 10.13 -7.32
CA VAL A 92 -26.07 10.47 -8.14
C VAL A 92 -24.79 10.22 -7.35
N TYR A 93 -24.00 9.25 -7.82
CA TYR A 93 -22.74 8.83 -7.21
C TYR A 93 -21.56 8.95 -8.17
N ALA A 94 -20.41 9.35 -7.64
CA ALA A 94 -19.14 9.34 -8.34
C ALA A 94 -18.07 8.62 -7.52
N ASN A 95 -17.11 8.04 -8.23
CA ASN A 95 -15.86 7.54 -7.68
C ASN A 95 -14.76 8.54 -7.98
N PHE A 96 -13.84 8.70 -7.04
CA PHE A 96 -12.68 9.58 -7.14
C PHE A 96 -11.42 8.76 -6.89
N GLU A 97 -10.44 8.88 -7.76
CA GLU A 97 -9.17 8.19 -7.61
C GLU A 97 -8.02 9.15 -7.81
N ILE A 98 -7.11 9.12 -6.85
CA ILE A 98 -5.83 9.81 -6.86
C ILE A 98 -4.79 8.74 -7.08
N ARG A 99 -3.99 8.88 -8.13
CA ARG A 99 -2.86 7.99 -8.43
C ARG A 99 -1.56 8.77 -8.48
N LEU A 100 -0.52 8.18 -7.91
CA LEU A 100 0.85 8.62 -8.04
C LEU A 100 1.50 7.88 -9.20
N LEU A 101 1.73 8.61 -10.28
CA LEU A 101 2.43 8.10 -11.45
C LEU A 101 3.93 8.34 -11.30
N SER A 102 4.70 7.27 -11.48
CA SER A 102 6.14 7.37 -11.73
C SER A 102 6.33 7.67 -13.20
N ARG A 103 6.99 8.78 -13.56
CA ARG A 103 7.24 9.10 -14.96
C ARG A 103 8.14 8.04 -15.57
N GLU A 104 7.59 7.23 -16.47
CA GLU A 104 8.30 6.16 -17.17
C GLU A 104 9.53 6.72 -17.89
N GLY A 105 10.70 6.12 -17.61
CA GLY A 105 11.93 6.38 -18.37
C GLY A 105 13.15 6.88 -17.59
N SER A 106 13.06 7.15 -16.29
CA SER A 106 14.26 7.56 -15.54
C SER A 106 14.65 6.62 -14.41
N ILE A 107 15.48 5.64 -14.78
CA ILE A 107 16.31 4.87 -13.85
C ILE A 107 17.30 5.81 -13.09
N SER A 108 17.42 7.08 -13.51
CA SER A 108 18.32 8.09 -12.93
C SER A 108 17.66 9.28 -12.23
N SER A 109 16.34 9.45 -12.30
CA SER A 109 15.60 10.56 -11.66
C SER A 109 14.26 10.09 -11.08
N PRO A 110 14.26 9.53 -9.86
CA PRO A 110 13.05 9.30 -9.05
C PRO A 110 12.31 10.60 -8.64
N HIS A 111 12.78 11.76 -9.11
CA HIS A 111 12.30 13.09 -8.73
C HIS A 111 11.09 13.60 -9.54
N LEU A 112 10.64 12.88 -10.58
CA LEU A 112 9.46 13.26 -11.36
C LEU A 112 8.30 12.30 -11.10
N MET A 113 7.62 12.52 -9.99
CA MET A 113 6.31 11.93 -9.73
C MET A 113 5.21 12.89 -10.16
N ALA A 114 4.19 12.36 -10.83
CA ALA A 114 3.01 13.10 -11.22
C ALA A 114 1.81 12.58 -10.45
N VAL A 115 0.87 13.46 -10.14
CA VAL A 115 -0.43 13.07 -9.61
C VAL A 115 -1.41 13.03 -10.76
N GLU A 116 -2.06 11.89 -10.91
CA GLU A 116 -3.21 11.72 -11.78
C GLU A 116 -4.46 11.72 -10.92
N LEU A 117 -5.38 12.63 -11.23
CA LEU A 117 -6.69 12.63 -10.62
C LEU A 117 -7.71 12.14 -11.63
N SER A 118 -8.58 11.24 -11.21
CA SER A 118 -9.63 10.70 -12.08
C SER A 118 -10.97 10.59 -11.38
N VAL A 119 -12.02 10.73 -12.18
CA VAL A 119 -13.41 10.66 -11.74
C VAL A 119 -14.21 9.83 -12.72
N TRP A 120 -15.14 9.02 -12.22
CA TRP A 120 -16.10 8.29 -13.03
C TRP A 120 -17.36 7.98 -12.25
N ARG A 121 -18.44 7.70 -12.99
CA ARG A 121 -19.70 7.30 -12.36
C ARG A 121 -19.59 5.93 -11.72
N SER A 122 -20.22 5.75 -10.56
CA SER A 122 -20.31 4.43 -9.95
C SER A 122 -21.15 3.48 -10.82
N PRO A 123 -20.77 2.19 -10.93
CA PRO A 123 -21.59 1.20 -11.62
C PRO A 123 -22.90 0.95 -10.88
N SER A 124 -23.96 0.68 -11.65
CA SER A 124 -25.31 0.46 -11.12
C SER A 124 -25.39 -0.76 -10.19
N LEU A 125 -26.10 -0.63 -9.09
CA LEU A 125 -26.49 -1.69 -8.16
C LEU A 125 -27.25 -2.84 -8.82
N THR A 126 -27.89 -2.63 -9.99
CA THR A 126 -28.51 -3.70 -10.80
C THR A 126 -27.51 -4.82 -11.16
N THR A 127 -26.22 -4.49 -11.27
CA THR A 127 -25.14 -5.48 -11.50
C THR A 127 -24.70 -6.24 -10.24
N LEU A 128 -25.08 -5.78 -9.05
CA LEU A 128 -24.73 -6.39 -7.76
C LEU A 128 -25.89 -7.20 -7.14
N LEU A 129 -27.14 -6.78 -7.39
CA LEU A 129 -28.35 -7.46 -6.90
C LEU A 129 -28.72 -8.69 -7.73
N SER A 130 -28.25 -8.79 -8.99
CA SER A 130 -28.44 -9.99 -9.83
C SER A 130 -27.77 -11.24 -9.26
N SER A 131 -26.84 -11.12 -8.30
CA SER A 131 -26.17 -12.26 -7.67
C SER A 131 -26.70 -12.67 -6.30
N SER A 132 -27.55 -11.87 -5.63
CA SER A 132 -27.94 -12.15 -4.22
C SER A 132 -29.44 -12.41 -3.99
N LEU A 133 -30.33 -12.16 -4.95
CA LEU A 133 -31.78 -12.37 -4.76
C LEU A 133 -32.32 -13.70 -5.33
N SER A 134 -31.47 -14.62 -5.77
CA SER A 134 -31.95 -15.93 -6.25
C SER A 134 -32.49 -16.82 -5.14
N ASN A 135 -32.07 -16.68 -3.88
CA ASN A 135 -32.36 -17.68 -2.86
C ASN A 135 -32.91 -17.03 -1.58
N ASN A 136 -34.22 -17.18 -1.38
CA ASN A 136 -34.95 -17.08 -0.10
C ASN A 136 -35.41 -15.69 0.39
N VAL A 137 -36.43 -15.12 -0.26
CA VAL A 137 -37.42 -14.29 0.46
C VAL A 137 -38.82 -14.63 -0.06
N TYR A 138 -39.47 -15.58 0.62
CA TYR A 138 -40.93 -15.75 0.59
C TYR A 138 -41.47 -15.13 1.89
N GLU A 139 -42.47 -14.27 1.72
CA GLU A 139 -43.35 -13.61 2.71
C GLU A 139 -43.16 -12.10 2.87
N ASN A 140 -44.24 -11.38 2.53
CA ASN A 140 -44.42 -9.93 2.41
C ASN A 140 -43.67 -9.22 1.25
N SER A 141 -43.88 -9.74 0.04
CA SER A 141 -43.13 -9.39 -1.17
C SER A 141 -43.46 -8.04 -1.82
N ASN A 142 -44.63 -7.42 -1.56
CA ASN A 142 -45.02 -6.20 -2.31
C ASN A 142 -44.27 -4.94 -1.86
N SER A 143 -44.13 -4.71 -0.55
CA SER A 143 -43.48 -3.50 -0.04
C SER A 143 -41.96 -3.51 -0.24
N ILE A 144 -41.33 -4.69 -0.10
CA ILE A 144 -39.89 -4.87 -0.35
C ILE A 144 -39.60 -4.72 -1.85
N LEU A 145 -40.40 -5.35 -2.72
CA LEU A 145 -40.24 -5.22 -4.17
C LEU A 145 -40.48 -3.77 -4.63
N GLN A 146 -41.44 -3.08 -4.04
CA GLN A 146 -41.70 -1.66 -4.31
C GLN A 146 -40.53 -0.77 -3.88
N ALA A 147 -39.95 -1.03 -2.70
CA ALA A 147 -38.76 -0.32 -2.23
C ALA A 147 -37.54 -0.58 -3.14
N ILE A 148 -37.32 -1.84 -3.55
CA ILE A 148 -36.24 -2.21 -4.49
C ILE A 148 -36.45 -1.50 -5.83
N ASN A 149 -37.66 -1.55 -6.40
CA ASN A 149 -37.99 -0.88 -7.65
C ASN A 149 -37.78 0.63 -7.56
N PHE A 150 -38.11 1.25 -6.42
CA PHE A 150 -37.84 2.65 -6.16
C PHE A 150 -36.33 2.96 -6.18
N PHE A 151 -35.49 2.15 -5.52
CA PHE A 151 -34.04 2.34 -5.57
C PHE A 151 -33.45 2.12 -6.96
N ILE A 152 -33.94 1.13 -7.71
CA ILE A 152 -33.55 0.89 -9.10
C ILE A 152 -33.94 2.09 -9.96
N GLN A 153 -35.17 2.59 -9.82
CA GLN A 153 -35.65 3.76 -10.55
C GLN A 153 -34.80 4.99 -10.24
N LEU A 154 -34.52 5.26 -8.95
CA LEU A 154 -33.66 6.36 -8.53
C LEU A 154 -32.25 6.27 -9.13
N GLU A 155 -31.67 5.07 -9.19
CA GLU A 155 -30.34 4.89 -9.76
C GLU A 155 -30.34 5.04 -11.29
N ASN A 156 -31.37 4.54 -11.98
CA ASN A 156 -31.55 4.74 -13.41
C ASN A 156 -31.74 6.21 -13.77
N ASP A 157 -32.59 6.92 -13.02
CA ASP A 157 -32.80 8.36 -13.16
C ASP A 157 -31.50 9.12 -12.90
N ALA A 158 -30.73 8.68 -11.90
CA ALA A 158 -29.42 9.22 -11.65
C ALA A 158 -28.43 8.93 -12.78
N LEU A 159 -28.42 7.74 -13.40
CA LEU A 159 -27.55 7.45 -14.56
C LEU A 159 -27.86 8.34 -15.76
N ASN A 160 -29.13 8.68 -15.96
CA ASN A 160 -29.57 9.59 -17.01
C ASN A 160 -29.23 11.06 -16.70
N SER A 161 -28.93 11.40 -15.43
CA SER A 161 -28.48 12.75 -15.08
C SER A 161 -27.07 13.02 -15.60
N SER A 162 -26.88 14.15 -16.27
CA SER A 162 -25.54 14.61 -16.65
C SER A 162 -24.72 14.95 -15.40
N LEU A 163 -23.43 14.60 -15.40
CA LEU A 163 -22.48 14.96 -14.35
C LEU A 163 -21.28 15.61 -15.01
N TYR A 164 -20.92 16.80 -14.57
CA TYR A 164 -19.78 17.56 -15.09
C TYR A 164 -18.72 17.70 -14.00
N VAL A 165 -17.46 17.79 -14.42
CA VAL A 165 -16.31 18.06 -13.54
C VAL A 165 -15.47 19.19 -14.12
N CYS A 166 -14.90 20.02 -13.26
CA CYS A 166 -13.82 20.93 -13.64
C CYS A 166 -12.74 20.99 -12.55
N PRO A 167 -11.47 21.17 -12.94
CA PRO A 167 -10.34 21.31 -12.02
C PRO A 167 -10.29 22.70 -11.39
N ALA A 168 -9.44 22.89 -10.37
CA ALA A 168 -9.13 24.12 -9.63
C ALA A 168 -9.68 25.44 -10.19
N ALA A 169 -10.46 26.16 -9.36
CA ALA A 169 -11.19 27.37 -9.72
C ALA A 169 -12.07 27.26 -10.98
N CYS A 170 -12.29 26.05 -11.49
CA CYS A 170 -13.01 25.75 -12.72
C CYS A 170 -12.51 26.60 -13.91
N TYR A 171 -11.18 26.74 -14.02
CA TYR A 171 -10.54 27.58 -15.03
C TYR A 171 -10.77 27.07 -16.47
N SER A 172 -10.93 25.76 -16.62
CA SER A 172 -11.26 25.11 -17.89
C SER A 172 -12.75 24.80 -17.98
N ALA A 173 -13.26 24.66 -19.21
CA ALA A 173 -14.65 24.26 -19.44
C ALA A 173 -14.97 22.93 -18.73
N PRO A 174 -16.12 22.81 -18.04
CA PRO A 174 -16.51 21.56 -17.40
C PRO A 174 -16.68 20.42 -18.40
N VAL A 175 -16.20 19.25 -18.03
CA VAL A 175 -16.19 18.04 -18.86
C VAL A 175 -17.22 17.04 -18.34
N LEU A 176 -17.96 16.40 -19.25
CA LEU A 176 -18.95 15.38 -18.89
C LEU A 176 -18.27 14.10 -18.36
N VAL A 177 -18.66 13.67 -17.17
CA VAL A 177 -18.22 12.43 -16.51
C VAL A 177 -19.03 11.26 -17.04
N LYS A 178 -18.31 10.26 -17.56
CA LYS A 178 -18.89 9.00 -18.07
C LYS A 178 -18.69 7.85 -17.06
N THR A 179 -19.06 6.64 -17.46
CA THR A 179 -18.79 5.41 -16.70
C THR A 179 -17.31 5.00 -16.76
N THR A 180 -16.61 5.40 -17.82
CA THR A 180 -15.16 5.25 -17.96
C THR A 180 -14.42 6.30 -17.16
N ARG A 181 -13.21 5.97 -16.70
CA ARG A 181 -12.33 6.91 -16.00
C ARG A 181 -12.03 8.12 -16.86
N LEU A 182 -12.42 9.29 -16.37
CA LEU A 182 -12.03 10.57 -16.92
C LEU A 182 -10.82 11.07 -16.13
N VAL A 183 -9.71 11.27 -16.80
CA VAL A 183 -8.50 11.86 -16.22
C VAL A 183 -8.63 13.38 -16.25
N VAL A 184 -8.38 14.01 -15.11
CA VAL A 184 -8.46 15.46 -14.92
C VAL A 184 -7.08 15.96 -14.52
N PRO A 185 -6.58 17.06 -15.12
CA PRO A 185 -5.25 17.57 -14.80
C PRO A 185 -5.17 18.04 -13.35
N PHE A 186 -4.11 17.61 -12.64
CA PHE A 186 -3.84 18.07 -11.29
C PHE A 186 -3.32 19.51 -11.31
N THR A 187 -4.17 20.45 -10.92
CA THR A 187 -3.87 21.88 -10.90
C THR A 187 -4.31 22.49 -9.58
N VAL A 188 -3.66 23.58 -9.19
CA VAL A 188 -3.94 24.36 -7.98
C VAL A 188 -4.03 25.84 -8.34
N SER A 189 -4.93 26.56 -7.68
CA SER A 189 -5.11 28.01 -7.86
C SER A 189 -4.38 28.80 -6.79
N ILE A 190 -4.13 30.08 -7.07
CA ILE A 190 -3.61 31.06 -6.09
C ILE A 190 -4.58 32.25 -6.06
N PRO A 191 -5.27 32.55 -4.94
CA PRO A 191 -5.32 31.77 -3.69
C PRO A 191 -5.89 30.34 -3.89
N PRO A 192 -5.60 29.40 -2.96
CA PRO A 192 -6.03 28.02 -3.08
C PRO A 192 -7.56 27.91 -3.02
N THR A 193 -8.13 27.24 -4.02
CA THR A 193 -9.51 26.75 -4.05
C THR A 193 -9.51 25.23 -4.03
N ALA A 194 -10.68 24.60 -3.98
CA ALA A 194 -10.81 23.15 -4.10
C ALA A 194 -10.13 22.64 -5.39
N LEU A 195 -9.58 21.43 -5.32
CA LEU A 195 -8.88 20.76 -6.43
C LEU A 195 -9.80 20.47 -7.61
N MET A 196 -11.06 20.14 -7.33
CA MET A 196 -12.09 19.92 -8.34
C MET A 196 -13.48 20.31 -7.86
N TYR A 197 -14.35 20.59 -8.81
CA TYR A 197 -15.78 20.81 -8.61
C TYR A 197 -16.58 19.89 -9.51
N LEU A 198 -17.67 19.34 -9.00
CA LEU A 198 -18.59 18.50 -9.75
C LEU A 198 -20.01 19.00 -9.59
N GLY A 199 -20.75 19.03 -10.67
CA GLY A 199 -22.14 19.50 -10.69
C GLY A 199 -22.97 18.68 -11.67
N THR A 200 -24.26 18.58 -11.41
CA THR A 200 -25.20 17.90 -12.32
C THR A 200 -25.76 18.83 -13.40
N GLU A 201 -25.64 20.15 -13.18
CA GLU A 201 -26.05 21.19 -14.11
C GLU A 201 -24.85 22.02 -14.55
N LEU A 202 -24.63 22.06 -15.87
CA LEU A 202 -23.52 22.80 -16.47
C LEU A 202 -23.65 24.31 -16.22
N GLY A 203 -24.86 24.85 -16.30
CA GLY A 203 -25.15 26.27 -16.12
C GLY A 203 -24.81 26.77 -14.72
N GLU A 204 -25.30 26.07 -13.70
CA GLU A 204 -25.04 26.41 -12.29
C GLU A 204 -23.56 26.28 -11.95
N LEU A 205 -22.90 25.19 -12.37
CA LEU A 205 -21.46 25.02 -12.16
C LEU A 205 -20.63 26.13 -12.82
N LYS A 206 -21.00 26.56 -14.03
CA LYS A 206 -20.35 27.66 -14.75
C LYS A 206 -20.64 29.03 -14.13
N LYS A 207 -21.82 29.22 -13.56
CA LYS A 207 -22.16 30.43 -12.81
C LYS A 207 -21.35 30.49 -11.51
N TYR A 208 -21.24 29.37 -10.80
CA TYR A 208 -20.42 29.27 -9.60
C TYR A 208 -18.94 29.54 -9.91
N SER A 209 -18.41 29.02 -11.03
CA SER A 209 -17.01 29.27 -11.40
C SER A 209 -16.68 30.75 -11.58
N GLN A 210 -17.61 31.55 -12.07
CA GLN A 210 -17.44 32.99 -12.22
C GLN A 210 -17.35 33.74 -10.88
N THR A 211 -17.81 33.13 -9.78
CA THR A 211 -17.69 33.70 -8.44
C THR A 211 -16.32 33.46 -7.81
N LEU A 212 -15.56 32.48 -8.33
CA LEU A 212 -14.25 32.11 -7.81
C LEU A 212 -13.18 33.11 -8.29
N ARG A 213 -12.48 33.73 -7.35
CA ARG A 213 -11.37 34.64 -7.64
C ARG A 213 -10.05 33.89 -7.55
N TYR A 214 -9.32 33.84 -8.65
CA TYR A 214 -7.96 33.32 -8.70
C TYR A 214 -7.08 34.25 -9.56
N VAL A 215 -5.80 34.30 -9.23
CA VAL A 215 -4.78 35.09 -9.93
C VAL A 215 -4.01 34.22 -10.92
N LYS A 216 -3.68 33.00 -10.48
CA LYS A 216 -2.85 32.08 -11.26
C LYS A 216 -3.30 30.65 -11.04
N ILE A 217 -3.20 29.85 -12.09
CA ILE A 217 -3.27 28.39 -12.04
C ILE A 217 -1.85 27.85 -12.21
N SER A 218 -1.47 26.92 -11.34
CA SER A 218 -0.21 26.19 -11.43
C SER A 218 -0.52 24.70 -11.56
N PRO A 219 0.33 23.91 -12.25
CA PRO A 219 0.33 22.46 -12.01
C PRO A 219 0.49 22.21 -10.51
N GLY A 220 -0.23 21.20 -10.00
CA GLY A 220 -0.18 20.88 -8.58
C GLY A 220 1.23 20.42 -8.16
N PRO A 221 1.56 20.54 -6.85
CA PRO A 221 2.90 20.23 -6.36
C PRO A 221 3.24 18.75 -6.60
N ALA A 222 4.46 18.48 -7.06
CA ALA A 222 4.97 17.13 -7.13
C ALA A 222 5.30 16.64 -5.71
N PRO A 223 4.69 15.54 -5.22
CA PRO A 223 5.03 15.02 -3.90
C PRO A 223 6.49 14.56 -3.86
N ARG A 224 7.11 14.63 -2.67
CA ARG A 224 8.54 14.33 -2.53
C ARG A 224 8.81 12.82 -2.55
N HIS A 225 9.89 12.43 -3.22
CA HIS A 225 10.29 11.02 -3.42
C HIS A 225 10.54 10.23 -2.13
N ASP A 226 11.18 10.84 -1.14
CA ASP A 226 11.56 10.28 0.15
C ASP A 226 10.34 9.89 0.99
N ILE A 227 9.28 10.70 0.94
CA ILE A 227 8.04 10.44 1.67
C ILE A 227 7.27 9.29 1.02
N ILE A 228 7.20 9.26 -0.31
CA ILE A 228 6.48 8.21 -1.03
C ILE A 228 7.21 6.87 -0.93
N THR A 229 8.54 6.85 -1.02
CA THR A 229 9.32 5.63 -0.82
C THR A 229 9.19 5.11 0.61
N LEU A 230 9.21 6.00 1.62
CA LEU A 230 8.96 5.65 3.02
C LEU A 230 7.59 5.00 3.20
N HIS A 231 6.52 5.60 2.64
CA HIS A 231 5.18 5.03 2.76
C HIS A 231 4.98 3.75 1.96
N ARG A 232 5.66 3.59 0.81
CA ARG A 232 5.50 2.41 -0.05
C ARG A 232 6.34 1.21 0.39
N HIS A 233 7.54 1.45 0.92
CA HIS A 233 8.52 0.41 1.20
C HIS A 233 8.97 0.37 2.67
N GLY A 234 8.50 1.28 3.52
CA GLY A 234 8.91 1.38 4.94
C GLY A 234 10.31 1.96 5.15
N HIS A 235 10.99 2.39 4.09
CA HIS A 235 12.32 2.99 4.14
C HIS A 235 12.49 4.03 3.02
N ALA A 236 13.22 5.11 3.30
CA ALA A 236 13.40 6.23 2.37
C ALA A 236 14.08 5.84 1.04
N PHE A 237 14.78 4.70 0.99
CA PHE A 237 15.50 4.23 -0.20
C PHE A 237 14.72 3.24 -1.08
N GLY A 238 13.46 2.91 -0.72
CA GLY A 238 12.70 1.90 -1.44
C GLY A 238 13.11 0.46 -1.08
N GLY A 239 12.65 -0.53 -1.85
CA GLY A 239 12.83 -1.96 -1.57
C GLY A 239 14.29 -2.42 -1.36
N LEU A 240 14.47 -3.68 -0.94
CA LEU A 240 15.78 -4.26 -0.62
C LEU A 240 16.81 -4.02 -1.75
N PRO A 241 17.97 -3.38 -1.48
CA PRO A 241 18.96 -3.03 -2.49
C PRO A 241 19.41 -4.23 -3.32
N TRP A 242 19.88 -4.00 -4.56
CA TRP A 242 20.38 -5.09 -5.42
C TRP A 242 21.52 -5.91 -4.75
N LEU A 243 22.29 -5.29 -3.84
CA LEU A 243 23.35 -5.93 -3.07
C LEU A 243 22.80 -7.03 -2.13
N PHE A 244 21.59 -6.84 -1.60
CA PHE A 244 20.95 -7.86 -0.76
C PHE A 244 20.70 -9.14 -1.57
N TRP A 245 20.20 -9.00 -2.80
CA TRP A 245 19.93 -10.13 -3.68
C TRP A 245 21.21 -10.83 -4.15
N ILE A 246 22.28 -10.06 -4.44
CA ILE A 246 23.60 -10.64 -4.73
C ILE A 246 24.13 -11.43 -3.54
N SER A 247 24.02 -10.88 -2.33
CA SER A 247 24.44 -11.56 -1.11
C SER A 247 23.62 -12.84 -0.86
N LEU A 248 22.32 -12.81 -1.11
CA LEU A 248 21.43 -13.97 -0.95
C LEU A 248 21.81 -15.08 -1.94
N VAL A 249 22.02 -14.73 -3.22
CA VAL A 249 22.42 -15.70 -4.26
C VAL A 249 23.79 -16.30 -3.94
N LEU A 250 24.75 -15.47 -3.50
CA LEU A 250 26.07 -15.94 -3.09
C LEU A 250 25.99 -16.93 -1.92
N LEU A 251 25.20 -16.63 -0.89
CA LEU A 251 25.02 -17.50 0.27
C LEU A 251 24.39 -18.85 -0.15
N ILE A 252 23.36 -18.82 -0.99
CA ILE A 252 22.70 -20.02 -1.52
C ILE A 252 23.70 -20.87 -2.33
N ALA A 253 24.50 -20.25 -3.19
CA ALA A 253 25.51 -20.95 -3.99
C ALA A 253 26.58 -21.61 -3.11
N ILE A 254 27.10 -20.90 -2.10
CA ILE A 254 28.06 -21.43 -1.13
C ILE A 254 27.45 -22.63 -0.39
N PHE A 255 26.22 -22.51 0.08
CA PHE A 255 25.50 -23.58 0.75
C PHE A 255 25.39 -24.84 -0.12
N HIS A 256 24.98 -24.69 -1.38
CA HIS A 256 24.89 -25.83 -2.31
C HIS A 256 26.25 -26.46 -2.61
N MET A 257 27.32 -25.66 -2.72
CA MET A 257 28.68 -26.20 -2.87
C MET A 257 29.10 -27.04 -1.66
N PHE A 258 28.81 -26.60 -0.44
CA PHE A 258 29.07 -27.40 0.77
C PHE A 258 28.22 -28.67 0.81
N PHE A 259 26.94 -28.58 0.46
CA PHE A 259 26.03 -29.74 0.43
C PHE A 259 26.49 -30.79 -0.59
N CYS A 260 26.85 -30.35 -1.80
CA CYS A 260 27.43 -31.22 -2.83
C CYS A 260 28.76 -31.83 -2.38
N LYS A 261 29.63 -31.06 -1.71
CA LYS A 261 30.90 -31.57 -1.18
C LYS A 261 30.69 -32.68 -0.14
N ILE A 262 29.74 -32.51 0.77
CA ILE A 262 29.40 -33.53 1.79
C ILE A 262 28.90 -34.80 1.10
N ILE A 263 27.96 -34.68 0.17
CA ILE A 263 27.40 -35.83 -0.56
C ILE A 263 28.47 -36.54 -1.40
N TYR A 264 29.31 -35.79 -2.13
CA TYR A 264 30.39 -36.35 -2.93
C TYR A 264 31.40 -37.11 -2.07
N ASN A 265 31.77 -36.55 -0.91
CA ASN A 265 32.71 -37.19 0.00
C ASN A 265 32.15 -38.49 0.57
N GLU A 266 30.87 -38.51 0.97
CA GLU A 266 30.19 -39.71 1.49
C GLU A 266 30.07 -40.81 0.41
N LEU A 267 29.72 -40.44 -0.83
CA LEU A 267 29.64 -41.39 -1.95
C LEU A 267 31.01 -41.96 -2.34
N ARG A 268 32.06 -41.12 -2.39
CA ARG A 268 33.42 -41.57 -2.69
C ARG A 268 33.97 -42.50 -1.60
N ASN A 269 33.67 -42.21 -0.34
CA ASN A 269 34.07 -43.05 0.79
C ASN A 269 33.34 -44.42 0.77
N LYS A 270 32.08 -44.46 0.31
CA LYS A 270 31.35 -45.73 0.07
C LYS A 270 31.94 -46.54 -1.08
N ASN A 271 32.37 -45.90 -2.17
CA ASN A 271 33.05 -46.59 -3.28
C ASN A 271 34.40 -47.20 -2.87
N GLN A 272 35.14 -46.57 -1.94
CA GLN A 272 36.34 -47.18 -1.37
C GLN A 272 36.04 -48.41 -0.48
N LYS A 273 34.84 -48.53 0.08
CA LYS A 273 34.38 -49.72 0.83
C LYS A 273 33.83 -50.85 -0.05
N PHE A 274 33.61 -50.60 -1.34
CA PHE A 274 33.02 -51.53 -2.32
C PHE A 274 34.06 -52.03 -3.36
N GLU A 275 35.34 -52.06 -3.01
CA GLU A 275 36.33 -52.93 -3.66
C GLU A 275 36.31 -54.30 -2.95
N PRO A 276 36.30 -55.45 -3.66
CA PRO A 276 36.10 -56.76 -3.05
C PRO A 276 37.36 -57.17 -2.28
N GLN A 277 37.44 -56.80 -1.00
CA GLN A 277 38.52 -57.25 -0.13
C GLN A 277 38.23 -58.67 0.37
N ASN A 278 38.95 -59.63 -0.23
CA ASN A 278 39.20 -61.01 0.20
C ASN A 278 38.87 -61.31 1.68
N SER A 279 38.02 -62.32 1.89
CA SER A 279 37.35 -62.76 3.13
C SER A 279 38.23 -63.07 4.37
N TRP A 280 39.54 -62.81 4.41
CA TRP A 280 40.38 -63.24 5.54
C TRP A 280 41.50 -62.26 5.94
N LYS A 281 41.23 -60.95 5.94
CA LYS A 281 42.12 -59.98 6.59
C LYS A 281 41.38 -59.18 7.64
N LEU A 282 41.74 -59.41 8.90
CA LEU A 282 41.27 -58.65 10.06
C LEU A 282 41.58 -57.14 9.89
N PRO A 283 40.71 -56.25 10.42
CA PRO A 283 40.85 -54.81 10.29
C PRO A 283 42.11 -54.29 10.97
N ARG A 284 42.73 -53.27 10.36
CA ARG A 284 44.02 -52.64 10.72
C ARG A 284 44.09 -52.02 12.12
N TYR A 285 42.97 -51.96 12.85
CA TYR A 285 42.93 -51.56 14.26
C TYR A 285 43.44 -52.69 15.20
N ALA A 286 43.33 -53.96 14.80
CA ALA A 286 43.77 -55.10 15.60
C ALA A 286 45.27 -55.41 15.48
N SER A 287 45.98 -54.85 14.49
CA SER A 287 47.43 -55.02 14.35
C SER A 287 48.23 -54.11 15.29
N ASP A 288 47.65 -52.99 15.71
CA ASP A 288 48.33 -52.02 16.59
C ASP A 288 48.32 -52.46 18.07
N LEU A 289 47.59 -53.52 18.41
CA LEU A 289 47.55 -54.09 19.76
C LEU A 289 48.61 -55.19 19.99
N ILE A 290 49.37 -55.58 18.96
CA ILE A 290 50.32 -56.72 19.03
C ILE A 290 51.80 -56.28 18.99
N SER A 291 52.10 -55.02 18.68
CA SER A 291 53.48 -54.52 18.64
C SER A 291 53.75 -53.54 19.80
N SER A 292 53.92 -54.08 21.01
CA SER A 292 54.29 -53.31 22.21
C SER A 292 55.71 -52.73 22.20
N THR A 293 56.44 -52.78 21.08
CA THR A 293 57.84 -52.36 20.98
C THR A 293 58.07 -50.99 20.34
N ASP A 294 57.03 -50.29 19.87
CA ASP A 294 57.20 -49.02 19.13
C ASP A 294 56.91 -47.75 19.96
N PHE A 295 56.63 -47.89 21.25
CA PHE A 295 56.46 -46.75 22.15
C PHE A 295 57.79 -46.22 22.72
N GLU A 296 58.83 -47.07 22.77
CA GLU A 296 60.16 -46.69 23.28
C GLU A 296 60.98 -45.90 22.23
N THR A 297 60.80 -46.20 20.95
CA THR A 297 61.57 -45.59 19.85
C THR A 297 61.19 -44.13 19.60
N LYS A 298 59.91 -43.76 19.85
CA LYS A 298 59.40 -42.40 19.65
C LYS A 298 59.75 -41.46 20.81
N ALA A 299 59.88 -41.99 22.04
CA ALA A 299 60.30 -41.23 23.22
C ALA A 299 61.78 -40.82 23.14
N LEU A 300 62.65 -41.70 22.63
CA LEU A 300 64.08 -41.42 22.44
C LEU A 300 64.37 -40.43 21.30
N ARG A 301 63.57 -40.46 20.21
CA ARG A 301 63.73 -39.53 19.09
C ARG A 301 63.38 -38.08 19.47
N ASN A 302 62.37 -37.90 20.34
CA ASN A 302 61.96 -36.57 20.78
C ASN A 302 62.89 -35.96 21.84
N THR A 303 63.62 -36.77 22.60
CA THR A 303 64.64 -36.30 23.57
C THR A 303 65.98 -35.95 22.91
N GLN A 304 66.33 -36.52 21.75
CA GLN A 304 67.52 -36.09 20.99
C GLN A 304 67.32 -34.77 20.24
N ILE A 305 66.09 -34.45 19.81
CA ILE A 305 65.79 -33.21 19.07
C ILE A 305 65.75 -31.99 20.01
N SER A 306 65.42 -32.15 21.30
CA SER A 306 65.47 -31.05 22.27
C SER A 306 66.90 -30.71 22.72
N ARG A 307 67.81 -31.69 22.80
CA ARG A 307 69.23 -31.43 23.13
C ARG A 307 70.01 -30.70 22.02
N ARG A 308 69.71 -30.95 20.74
CA ARG A 308 70.37 -30.22 19.64
C ARG A 308 69.98 -28.76 19.55
N ARG A 309 68.78 -28.39 20.04
CA ARG A 309 68.32 -26.99 20.02
C ARG A 309 68.90 -26.11 21.14
N ILE A 310 69.51 -26.72 22.17
CA ILE A 310 70.13 -25.98 23.28
C ILE A 310 71.63 -25.74 23.04
N ALA A 311 72.30 -26.58 22.24
CA ALA A 311 73.73 -26.42 21.94
C ALA A 311 74.05 -25.37 20.86
N ASP A 312 73.04 -24.87 20.13
CA ASP A 312 73.21 -23.93 19.01
C ASP A 312 72.94 -22.45 19.40
N LEU A 313 72.77 -22.17 20.70
CA LEU A 313 72.52 -20.82 21.22
C LEU A 313 73.70 -20.20 21.99
N ASP A 314 74.80 -20.95 22.19
CA ASP A 314 75.97 -20.51 22.99
C ASP A 314 77.25 -20.26 22.16
N THR A 315 77.17 -20.13 20.83
CA THR A 315 78.36 -19.84 20.01
C THR A 315 78.09 -18.86 18.87
N VAL A 316 77.95 -17.57 19.19
CA VAL A 316 78.26 -16.43 18.29
C VAL A 316 78.70 -15.25 19.20
N PRO A 317 79.80 -14.54 18.87
CA PRO A 317 80.74 -13.96 19.86
C PRO A 317 80.27 -12.71 20.63
#